data_AF-A0A524D5Z6-F1
#
_entry.id   AF-A0A524D5Z6-F1
#
_cell.length_a   1.000
_cell.length_b   1.000
_cell.length_c   1.000
_cell.angle_alpha   90.00
_cell.angle_beta   90.00
_cell.angle_gamma   90.00
#
_symmetry.space_group_name_H-M   'P 1'
#
loop_
_entity.id
_entity.type
_entity.pdbx_description
1 polymer ?
#
loop_
_entity_poly.entity_id
_entity_poly.type
_entity_poly.pdbx_seq_one_letter_code
_entity_poly.pdbx_strand_id
1 'polypeptide(L)'
;MAKFLSEPSTNATLGETFFFNRLETYFEKRADVLIYYEPNIRELRPDFLMLSPRFGVMLVEVKDYSEERLKTITKSGKWEMLKKEQVKPIKNPFDQIYQYWRALKDIINFCEFPQGIEVPINRVVAFINITKFHSIADKIKQFAPQYVHVCFSETLRRNDNFEEFMNDVLPPNVQLSLKNFQVLRANIIPTSRLPIPEQRDLMEYFTPEKRIKLLDEQQEKLARELGEGHRLIFGVAGSGKTVVLIARARHLALKHPDWKILILCYNKLLKNHIFHILNP
;
A
#
# COMPACT_ATOMS: atom_id res chain seq x y z
N MET A 1 -1.19 -15.03 -10.82
CA MET A 1 -1.86 -14.74 -9.54
C MET A 1 -1.74 -13.26 -9.22
N ALA A 2 -2.58 -12.71 -8.34
CA ALA A 2 -2.30 -11.38 -7.80
C ALA A 2 -0.94 -11.34 -7.13
N LYS A 3 -0.35 -10.15 -7.16
CA LYS A 3 1.06 -9.97 -6.89
C LYS A 3 1.20 -9.17 -5.62
N PHE A 4 1.43 -9.89 -4.54
CA PHE A 4 1.83 -9.30 -3.26
C PHE A 4 3.30 -8.93 -3.36
N LEU A 5 3.56 -7.62 -3.31
CA LEU A 5 4.90 -7.06 -3.42
C LEU A 5 5.54 -6.82 -2.04
N SER A 6 4.79 -7.08 -0.98
CA SER A 6 5.22 -7.04 0.41
C SER A 6 4.22 -7.82 1.26
N GLU A 7 4.72 -8.65 2.16
CA GLU A 7 3.94 -9.47 3.09
C GLU A 7 3.89 -8.85 4.50
N PRO A 8 2.86 -9.17 5.32
CA PRO A 8 2.77 -8.77 6.71
C PRO A 8 4.03 -9.14 7.50
N SER A 9 4.56 -8.19 8.27
CA SER A 9 5.74 -8.44 9.10
C SER A 9 5.42 -9.30 10.32
N THR A 10 6.43 -9.77 11.05
CA THR A 10 6.22 -10.49 12.34
C THR A 10 5.52 -9.64 13.40
N ASN A 11 5.50 -8.31 13.23
CA ASN A 11 4.80 -7.38 14.13
C ASN A 11 3.38 -7.03 13.65
N ALA A 12 2.96 -7.55 12.50
CA ALA A 12 1.61 -7.33 11.97
C ALA A 12 0.55 -7.82 12.95
N THR A 13 -0.59 -7.15 12.96
CA THR A 13 -1.71 -7.62 13.80
C THR A 13 -2.32 -8.90 13.24
N LEU A 14 -3.06 -9.62 14.09
CA LEU A 14 -3.83 -10.78 13.63
C LEU A 14 -4.87 -10.38 12.59
N GLY A 15 -5.47 -9.18 12.74
CA GLY A 15 -6.43 -8.66 11.76
C GLY A 15 -5.81 -8.34 10.41
N GLU A 16 -4.64 -7.69 10.40
CA GLU A 16 -3.90 -7.43 9.17
C GLU A 16 -3.54 -8.74 8.45
N THR A 17 -2.99 -9.71 9.18
CA THR A 17 -2.67 -11.03 8.63
C THR A 17 -3.90 -11.73 8.07
N PHE A 18 -5.03 -11.69 8.79
CA PHE A 18 -6.27 -12.31 8.33
C PHE A 18 -6.83 -11.63 7.08
N PHE A 19 -6.81 -10.30 7.03
CA PHE A 19 -7.25 -9.54 5.87
C PHE A 19 -6.36 -9.78 4.65
N PHE A 20 -5.05 -9.84 4.85
CA PHE A 20 -4.08 -10.20 3.80
C PHE A 20 -4.42 -11.55 3.17
N ASN A 21 -4.64 -12.60 3.98
CA ASN A 21 -4.98 -13.93 3.47
C ASN A 21 -6.30 -13.94 2.67
N ARG A 22 -7.27 -13.10 3.05
CA ARG A 22 -8.53 -12.94 2.29
C ARG A 22 -8.32 -12.26 0.95
N LEU A 23 -7.51 -11.19 0.92
CA LEU A 23 -7.11 -10.56 -0.34
C LEU A 23 -6.38 -11.55 -1.25
N GLU A 24 -5.48 -12.37 -0.68
CA GLU A 24 -4.70 -13.34 -1.43
C GLU A 24 -5.59 -14.39 -2.09
N THR A 25 -6.52 -14.93 -1.32
CA THR A 25 -7.50 -15.90 -1.82
C THR A 25 -8.39 -15.29 -2.91
N TYR A 26 -8.94 -14.09 -2.68
CA TYR A 26 -9.86 -13.46 -3.62
C TYR A 26 -9.20 -13.09 -4.96
N PHE A 27 -7.98 -12.56 -4.90
CA PHE A 27 -7.26 -12.11 -6.08
C PHE A 27 -6.31 -13.18 -6.67
N GLU A 28 -6.36 -14.42 -6.20
CA GLU A 28 -5.48 -15.51 -6.65
C GLU A 28 -5.43 -15.63 -8.18
N LYS A 29 -6.52 -15.38 -8.90
CA LYS A 29 -6.56 -15.51 -10.37
C LYS A 29 -6.41 -14.19 -11.13
N ARG A 30 -6.04 -13.09 -10.47
CA ARG A 30 -5.98 -11.72 -11.04
C ARG A 30 -4.55 -11.19 -11.14
N ALA A 31 -3.86 -11.46 -12.26
CA ALA A 31 -2.45 -11.08 -12.45
C ALA A 31 -2.20 -9.57 -12.64
N ASP A 32 -3.26 -8.79 -12.80
CA ASP A 32 -3.26 -7.33 -12.97
C ASP A 32 -3.41 -6.57 -11.64
N VAL A 33 -3.53 -7.28 -10.51
CA VAL A 33 -3.68 -6.71 -9.19
C VAL A 33 -2.35 -6.74 -8.45
N LEU A 34 -1.87 -5.57 -8.05
CA LEU A 34 -0.69 -5.38 -7.21
C LEU A 34 -1.12 -4.96 -5.81
N ILE A 35 -0.64 -5.66 -4.78
CA ILE A 35 -0.97 -5.36 -3.38
C ILE A 35 0.30 -5.07 -2.60
N TYR A 36 0.27 -3.97 -1.86
CA TYR A 36 1.31 -3.51 -0.96
C TYR A 36 0.75 -3.48 0.46
N TYR A 37 1.55 -3.96 1.41
CA TYR A 37 1.34 -3.89 2.85
C TYR A 37 2.22 -2.77 3.40
N GLU A 38 1.64 -1.87 4.18
CA GLU A 38 2.30 -0.67 4.73
C GLU A 38 3.19 0.12 3.73
N PRO A 39 2.73 0.45 2.50
CA PRO A 39 3.53 1.27 1.60
C PRO A 39 3.73 2.69 2.18
N ASN A 40 4.89 3.30 1.92
CA ASN A 40 5.09 4.72 2.18
C ASN A 40 4.40 5.54 1.07
N ILE A 41 3.42 6.35 1.46
CA ILE A 41 2.74 7.33 0.63
C ILE A 41 2.89 8.70 1.30
N ARG A 42 3.94 9.47 0.96
CA ARG A 42 4.27 10.77 1.57
C ARG A 42 4.30 10.70 3.12
N GLU A 43 5.07 9.75 3.66
CA GLU A 43 5.21 9.48 5.10
C GLU A 43 3.98 8.90 5.79
N LEU A 44 2.90 8.67 5.05
CA LEU A 44 1.73 7.93 5.52
C LEU A 44 1.89 6.45 5.17
N ARG A 45 1.35 5.58 6.04
CA ARG A 45 1.41 4.12 5.88
C ARG A 45 0.01 3.53 6.09
N PRO A 46 -0.83 3.44 5.05
CA PRO A 46 -2.04 2.63 5.12
C PRO A 46 -1.67 1.15 5.29
N ASP A 47 -2.52 0.37 5.93
CA ASP A 47 -2.24 -1.07 6.12
C ASP A 47 -2.14 -1.81 4.79
N PHE A 48 -3.04 -1.51 3.84
CA PHE A 48 -2.92 -1.99 2.47
C PHE A 48 -3.20 -0.92 1.41
N LEU A 49 -2.48 -1.03 0.31
CA LEU A 49 -2.74 -0.35 -0.96
C LEU A 49 -2.84 -1.39 -2.07
N MET A 50 -3.92 -1.36 -2.82
CA MET A 50 -4.07 -2.12 -4.05
C MET A 50 -4.03 -1.20 -5.25
N LEU A 51 -3.30 -1.60 -6.30
CA LEU A 51 -3.27 -0.95 -7.60
C LEU A 51 -3.69 -1.95 -8.68
N SER A 52 -4.63 -1.58 -9.54
CA SER A 52 -5.01 -2.36 -10.72
C SER A 52 -5.41 -1.45 -11.88
N PRO A 53 -5.03 -1.77 -13.13
CA PRO A 53 -5.55 -1.05 -14.29
C PRO A 53 -7.06 -1.26 -14.50
N ARG A 54 -7.66 -2.27 -13.85
CA ARG A 54 -9.07 -2.65 -13.97
C ARG A 54 -9.95 -2.18 -12.82
N PHE A 55 -9.36 -1.78 -11.69
CA PHE A 55 -10.09 -1.35 -10.50
C PHE A 55 -9.63 0.01 -9.95
N GLY A 56 -8.57 0.59 -10.52
CA GLY A 56 -7.95 1.81 -10.00
C GLY A 56 -7.16 1.52 -8.72
N VAL A 57 -7.46 2.29 -7.68
CA VAL A 57 -6.75 2.24 -6.40
C VAL A 57 -7.72 1.85 -5.28
N MET A 58 -7.26 1.01 -4.35
CA MET A 58 -7.98 0.75 -3.11
C MET A 58 -7.05 0.93 -1.91
N LEU A 59 -7.50 1.74 -0.95
CA LEU A 59 -6.89 1.95 0.35
C LEU A 59 -7.63 1.11 1.40
N VAL A 60 -6.89 0.43 2.25
CA VAL A 60 -7.47 -0.34 3.36
C VAL A 60 -6.78 0.06 4.67
N GLU A 61 -7.59 0.32 5.69
CA GLU A 61 -7.16 0.41 7.09
C GLU A 61 -7.90 -0.68 7.90
N VAL A 62 -7.15 -1.50 8.63
CA VAL A 62 -7.62 -2.63 9.43
C VAL A 62 -7.52 -2.30 10.91
N LYS A 63 -8.63 -2.47 11.63
CA LYS A 63 -8.75 -2.20 13.07
C LYS A 63 -9.12 -3.45 13.84
N ASP A 64 -8.27 -3.79 14.80
CA ASP A 64 -8.44 -4.91 15.73
C ASP A 64 -9.27 -4.57 16.98
N TYR A 65 -10.02 -3.46 16.93
CA TYR A 65 -10.84 -3.01 18.07
C TYR A 65 -11.90 -4.05 18.39
N SER A 66 -12.05 -4.41 19.66
CA SER A 66 -13.16 -5.26 20.11
C SER A 66 -14.37 -4.44 20.52
N GLU A 67 -15.55 -5.04 20.37
CA GLU A 67 -16.85 -4.47 20.77
C GLU A 67 -16.87 -3.97 22.21
N GLU A 68 -16.24 -4.73 23.11
CA GLU A 68 -16.19 -4.40 24.54
C GLU A 68 -15.30 -3.20 24.85
N ARG A 69 -14.24 -3.00 24.06
CA ARG A 69 -13.20 -2.01 24.35
C ARG A 69 -13.47 -0.68 23.69
N LEU A 70 -14.13 -0.65 22.54
CA LEU A 70 -14.48 0.61 21.87
C LEU A 70 -15.65 1.29 22.61
N LYS A 71 -15.38 2.40 23.31
CA LYS A 71 -16.35 3.02 24.23
C LYS A 71 -17.04 4.23 23.64
N THR A 72 -16.27 5.11 23.01
CA THR A 72 -16.77 6.39 22.51
C THR A 72 -16.54 6.47 21.01
N ILE A 73 -17.61 6.78 20.28
CA ILE A 73 -17.58 7.19 18.88
C ILE A 73 -18.57 8.34 18.75
N THR A 74 -18.13 9.46 18.19
CA THR A 74 -18.95 10.67 18.07
C THR A 74 -18.90 11.24 16.66
N LYS A 75 -19.94 12.01 16.31
CA LYS A 75 -19.99 12.74 15.04
C LYS A 75 -18.88 13.78 14.88
N SER A 76 -18.34 14.32 15.98
CA SER A 76 -17.23 15.26 15.97
C SER A 76 -15.87 14.60 15.70
N GLY A 77 -15.83 13.29 15.48
CA GLY A 77 -14.59 12.55 15.18
C GLY A 77 -13.84 12.07 16.42
N LYS A 78 -14.38 12.24 17.64
CA LYS A 78 -13.77 11.70 18.86
C LYS A 78 -14.00 10.19 18.95
N TRP A 79 -12.90 9.44 19.06
CA TRP A 79 -12.87 8.00 19.28
C TRP A 79 -12.09 7.66 20.55
N GLU A 80 -12.63 6.80 21.41
CA GLU A 80 -11.95 6.38 22.63
C GLU A 80 -12.11 4.88 22.89
N MET A 81 -11.06 4.28 23.44
CA MET A 81 -10.99 2.86 23.72
C MET A 81 -10.52 2.59 25.14
N LEU A 82 -11.07 1.55 25.77
CA LEU A 82 -10.66 1.05 27.07
C LEU A 82 -9.29 0.34 26.95
N LYS A 83 -8.29 0.88 27.65
CA LYS A 83 -6.94 0.32 27.77
C LYS A 83 -6.53 0.33 29.24
N LYS A 84 -6.32 -0.87 29.82
CA LYS A 84 -5.93 -1.03 31.23
C LYS A 84 -6.84 -0.20 32.17
N GLU A 85 -8.15 -0.44 32.06
CA GLU A 85 -9.21 0.22 32.83
C GLU A 85 -9.39 1.73 32.60
N GLN A 86 -8.56 2.36 31.77
CA GLN A 86 -8.69 3.77 31.42
C GLN A 86 -9.23 3.94 30.00
N VAL A 87 -10.17 4.87 29.84
CA VAL A 87 -10.64 5.31 28.51
C VAL A 87 -9.60 6.27 27.95
N LYS A 88 -9.00 5.89 26.81
CA LYS A 88 -7.98 6.70 26.14
C LYS A 88 -8.41 7.08 24.72
N PRO A 89 -8.09 8.29 24.26
CA PRO A 89 -8.33 8.66 22.88
C PRO A 89 -7.52 7.77 21.93
N ILE A 90 -8.14 7.42 20.81
CA ILE A 90 -7.52 6.70 19.70
C ILE A 90 -7.72 7.50 18.42
N LYS A 91 -6.88 7.25 17.41
CA LYS A 91 -7.06 7.86 16.08
C LYS A 91 -8.37 7.37 15.47
N ASN A 92 -9.13 8.30 14.88
CA ASN A 92 -10.31 7.97 14.11
C ASN A 92 -9.87 7.30 12.79
N PRO A 93 -10.30 6.05 12.51
CA PRO A 93 -9.94 5.35 11.27
C PRO A 93 -10.41 6.08 10.01
N PHE A 94 -11.54 6.80 10.09
CA PHE A 94 -12.06 7.56 8.95
C PHE A 94 -11.22 8.81 8.65
N ASP A 95 -10.63 9.44 9.66
CA ASP A 95 -9.70 10.55 9.45
C ASP A 95 -8.36 10.04 8.90
N GLN A 96 -7.88 8.88 9.37
CA GLN A 96 -6.69 8.24 8.82
C GLN A 96 -6.85 7.92 7.33
N ILE A 97 -7.93 7.23 6.95
CA ILE A 97 -8.14 6.86 5.55
C ILE A 97 -8.37 8.07 4.65
N TYR A 98 -8.95 9.16 5.20
CA TYR A 98 -9.09 10.41 4.48
C TYR A 98 -7.75 11.10 4.22
N GLN A 99 -6.81 11.06 5.16
CA GLN A 99 -5.45 11.58 4.97
C GLN A 99 -4.73 10.83 3.85
N TYR A 100 -4.80 9.50 3.84
CA TYR A 100 -4.22 8.68 2.77
C TYR A 100 -4.84 9.00 1.42
N TRP A 101 -6.17 9.12 1.37
CA TRP A 101 -6.90 9.47 0.16
C TRP A 101 -6.48 10.84 -0.39
N ARG A 102 -6.31 11.86 0.47
CA ARG A 102 -5.81 13.18 0.05
C ARG A 102 -4.42 13.08 -0.55
N ALA A 103 -3.50 12.41 0.14
CA ALA A 103 -2.14 12.23 -0.36
C ALA A 103 -2.12 11.52 -1.73
N LEU A 104 -2.91 10.46 -1.91
CA LEU A 104 -3.04 9.78 -3.19
C LEU A 104 -3.69 10.63 -4.27
N LYS A 105 -4.76 11.37 -3.93
CA LYS A 105 -5.45 12.22 -4.90
C LYS A 105 -4.50 13.29 -5.44
N ASP A 106 -3.66 13.88 -4.59
CA ASP A 106 -2.63 14.82 -5.02
C ASP A 106 -1.61 14.16 -5.95
N ILE A 107 -1.10 12.97 -5.60
CA ILE A 107 -0.15 12.22 -6.46
C ILE A 107 -0.78 11.90 -7.83
N ILE A 108 -2.06 11.50 -7.84
CA ILE A 108 -2.81 11.22 -9.06
C ILE A 108 -2.98 12.49 -9.90
N ASN A 109 -3.22 13.65 -9.28
CA ASN A 109 -3.31 14.92 -9.99
C ASN A 109 -1.97 15.26 -10.69
N PHE A 110 -0.82 14.99 -10.05
CA PHE A 110 0.50 15.16 -10.66
C PHE A 110 0.80 14.18 -11.80
N CYS A 111 -0.03 13.15 -12.00
CA CYS A 111 0.10 12.30 -13.19
C CYS A 111 -0.37 13.01 -14.46
N GLU A 112 -1.16 14.09 -14.36
CA GLU A 112 -1.67 14.86 -15.51
C GLU A 112 -2.29 13.97 -16.61
N PHE A 113 -3.14 13.03 -16.20
CA PHE A 113 -3.78 12.15 -17.17
C PHE A 113 -4.65 12.94 -18.15
N PRO A 114 -4.73 12.49 -19.43
CA PRO A 114 -5.63 13.07 -20.41
C PRO A 114 -7.08 13.19 -19.91
N GLN A 115 -7.79 14.20 -20.42
CA GLN A 115 -9.21 14.40 -20.08
C GLN A 115 -10.02 13.12 -20.30
N GLY A 116 -10.95 12.85 -19.37
CA GLY A 116 -11.80 11.65 -19.38
C GLY A 116 -11.21 10.43 -18.68
N ILE A 117 -9.94 10.48 -18.24
CA ILE A 117 -9.34 9.41 -17.45
C ILE A 117 -9.47 9.73 -15.96
N GLU A 118 -10.41 9.07 -15.30
CA GLU A 118 -10.56 9.13 -13.86
C GLU A 118 -10.02 7.85 -13.21
N VAL A 119 -9.17 8.02 -12.20
CA VAL A 119 -8.67 6.90 -11.38
C VAL A 119 -9.52 6.83 -10.12
N PRO A 120 -10.39 5.80 -9.95
CA PRO A 120 -11.14 5.65 -8.72
C PRO A 120 -10.22 5.28 -7.56
N ILE A 121 -10.54 5.82 -6.38
CA ILE A 121 -9.84 5.56 -5.12
C ILE A 121 -10.86 5.04 -4.11
N ASN A 122 -10.96 3.73 -4.02
CA ASN A 122 -11.85 3.04 -3.08
C ASN A 122 -11.21 3.03 -1.69
N ARG A 123 -12.02 3.15 -0.65
CA ARG A 123 -11.57 3.29 0.74
C ARG A 123 -12.30 2.28 1.58
N VAL A 124 -11.56 1.39 2.23
CA VAL A 124 -12.09 0.34 3.09
C VAL A 124 -11.56 0.52 4.51
N VAL A 125 -12.46 0.52 5.48
CA VAL A 125 -12.09 0.37 6.90
C VAL A 125 -12.63 -0.97 7.38
N ALA A 126 -11.75 -1.88 7.80
CA ALA A 126 -12.11 -3.21 8.24
C ALA A 126 -12.01 -3.33 9.77
N PHE A 127 -13.13 -3.60 10.44
CA PHE A 127 -13.18 -3.88 11.87
C PHE A 127 -13.26 -5.40 12.10
N ILE A 128 -12.11 -6.02 12.36
CA ILE A 128 -11.97 -7.48 12.32
C ILE A 128 -12.58 -8.19 13.55
N ASN A 129 -12.70 -7.47 14.68
CA ASN A 129 -13.22 -7.96 15.95
C ASN A 129 -14.56 -7.30 16.34
N ILE A 130 -15.29 -6.74 15.37
CA ILE A 130 -16.62 -6.17 15.58
C ILE A 130 -17.61 -6.86 14.65
N THR A 131 -18.66 -7.43 15.22
CA THR A 131 -19.82 -7.96 14.50
C THR A 131 -20.73 -6.85 13.99
N LYS A 132 -21.26 -7.01 12.78
CA LYS A 132 -22.26 -6.11 12.21
C LYS A 132 -23.56 -6.03 13.02
N PHE A 133 -23.78 -6.96 13.96
CA PHE A 133 -24.97 -7.09 14.81
C PHE A 133 -24.83 -6.40 16.17
N HIS A 134 -23.64 -5.93 16.54
CA HIS A 134 -23.43 -5.21 17.81
C HIS A 134 -23.78 -3.73 17.66
N SER A 135 -24.34 -3.12 18.72
CA SER A 135 -24.78 -1.71 18.72
C SER A 135 -23.68 -0.70 18.34
N ILE A 136 -22.41 -1.03 18.59
CA ILE A 136 -21.27 -0.20 18.18
C ILE A 136 -21.12 -0.15 16.65
N ALA A 137 -21.44 -1.24 15.95
CA ALA A 137 -21.36 -1.31 14.50
C ALA A 137 -22.37 -0.36 13.84
N ASP A 138 -23.55 -0.21 14.43
CA ASP A 138 -24.56 0.74 13.93
C ASP A 138 -24.07 2.19 14.06
N LYS A 139 -23.41 2.52 15.18
CA LYS A 139 -22.75 3.84 15.34
C LYS A 139 -21.61 4.03 14.33
N ILE A 140 -20.78 3.00 14.11
CA ILE A 140 -19.71 3.05 13.10
C ILE A 140 -20.30 3.32 11.72
N LYS A 141 -21.34 2.59 11.31
CA LYS A 141 -22.02 2.79 10.01
C LYS A 141 -22.64 4.19 9.92
N GLN A 142 -23.26 4.67 11.00
CA GLN A 142 -23.89 6.00 11.04
C GLN A 142 -22.87 7.13 10.85
N PHE A 143 -21.66 6.98 11.40
CA PHE A 143 -20.60 7.99 11.31
C PHE A 143 -19.60 7.75 10.18
N ALA A 144 -19.68 6.62 9.48
CA ALA A 144 -18.87 6.33 8.32
C ALA A 144 -19.17 7.34 7.20
N PRO A 145 -18.14 7.97 6.60
CA PRO A 145 -18.35 8.79 5.42
C PRO A 145 -18.95 7.97 4.27
N GLN A 146 -19.81 8.58 3.45
CA GLN A 146 -20.52 7.92 2.35
C GLN A 146 -19.59 7.16 1.37
N TYR A 147 -18.36 7.63 1.18
CA TYR A 147 -17.39 7.05 0.24
C TYR A 147 -16.41 6.06 0.88
N VAL A 148 -16.70 5.60 2.11
CA VAL A 148 -15.90 4.61 2.83
C VAL A 148 -16.73 3.36 3.01
N HIS A 149 -16.22 2.24 2.48
CA HIS A 149 -16.80 0.93 2.70
C HIS A 149 -16.35 0.39 4.05
N VAL A 150 -17.30 -0.02 4.89
CA VAL A 150 -17.00 -0.58 6.21
C VAL A 150 -17.16 -2.09 6.16
N CYS A 151 -16.10 -2.80 6.50
CA CYS A 151 -16.07 -4.26 6.60
C CYS A 151 -16.10 -4.65 8.10
N PHE A 152 -16.92 -5.64 8.46
CA PHE A 152 -17.04 -6.17 9.82
C PHE A 152 -16.60 -7.65 9.86
N SER A 153 -16.50 -8.22 11.07
CA SER A 153 -15.94 -9.57 11.27
C SER A 153 -16.60 -10.65 10.40
N GLU A 154 -17.92 -10.59 10.18
CA GLU A 154 -18.67 -11.57 9.39
C GLU A 154 -18.20 -11.65 7.94
N THR A 155 -17.84 -10.51 7.36
CA THR A 155 -17.34 -10.39 5.99
C THR A 155 -16.07 -11.22 5.82
N LEU A 156 -15.23 -11.27 6.85
CA LEU A 156 -13.96 -11.97 6.80
C LEU A 156 -14.05 -13.43 7.23
N ARG A 157 -15.19 -13.93 7.74
CA ARG A 157 -15.31 -15.33 8.21
C ARG A 157 -15.36 -16.36 7.07
N ARG A 158 -15.98 -16.02 5.94
CA ARG A 158 -16.16 -16.91 4.78
C ARG A 158 -15.67 -16.24 3.50
N ASN A 159 -15.17 -17.04 2.55
CA ASN A 159 -14.74 -16.54 1.25
C ASN A 159 -15.90 -15.89 0.48
N ASP A 160 -17.07 -16.53 0.46
CA ASP A 160 -18.26 -16.01 -0.24
C ASP A 160 -18.68 -14.62 0.27
N ASN A 161 -18.65 -14.40 1.60
CA ASN A 161 -18.98 -13.10 2.20
C ASN A 161 -17.97 -12.01 1.81
N PHE A 162 -16.69 -12.38 1.76
CA PHE A 162 -15.62 -11.45 1.37
C PHE A 162 -15.72 -11.12 -0.13
N GLU A 163 -16.05 -12.11 -0.96
CA GLU A 163 -16.29 -11.92 -2.39
C GLU A 163 -17.46 -10.98 -2.65
N GLU A 164 -18.60 -11.18 -1.98
CA GLU A 164 -19.76 -10.27 -2.07
C GLU A 164 -19.36 -8.83 -1.71
N PHE A 165 -18.66 -8.65 -0.58
CA PHE A 165 -18.18 -7.32 -0.17
C PHE A 165 -17.22 -6.69 -1.19
N MET A 166 -16.27 -7.47 -1.73
CA MET A 166 -15.32 -6.95 -2.72
C MET A 166 -16.00 -6.59 -4.04
N ASN A 167 -17.06 -7.31 -4.43
CA ASN A 167 -17.84 -6.97 -5.62
C ASN A 167 -18.57 -5.62 -5.47
N ASP A 168 -18.96 -5.25 -4.26
CA ASP A 168 -19.52 -3.92 -3.96
C ASP A 168 -18.47 -2.81 -3.90
N VAL A 169 -17.25 -3.13 -3.46
CA VAL A 169 -16.13 -2.17 -3.32
C VAL A 169 -15.49 -1.87 -4.67
N LEU A 170 -15.34 -2.88 -5.53
CA LEU A 170 -14.56 -2.76 -6.75
C LEU A 170 -15.43 -2.18 -7.87
N PRO A 171 -15.02 -1.02 -8.45
CA PRO A 171 -15.82 -0.35 -9.46
C PRO A 171 -15.90 -1.21 -10.74
N PRO A 172 -17.10 -1.36 -11.33
CA PRO A 172 -17.22 -1.97 -12.64
C PRO A 172 -16.66 -1.01 -13.70
N ASN A 173 -16.02 -1.56 -14.74
CA ASN A 173 -15.66 -0.85 -15.98
C ASN A 173 -14.53 0.19 -15.91
N VAL A 174 -13.59 0.07 -14.97
CA VAL A 174 -12.34 0.87 -15.04
C VAL A 174 -11.39 0.22 -16.02
N GLN A 175 -10.80 1.02 -16.92
CA GLN A 175 -9.75 0.54 -17.81
C GLN A 175 -8.69 1.61 -18.03
N LEU A 176 -7.62 1.52 -17.24
CA LEU A 176 -6.42 2.31 -17.47
C LEU A 176 -5.55 1.64 -18.53
N SER A 177 -5.05 2.44 -19.47
CA SER A 177 -4.01 1.96 -20.39
C SER A 177 -2.77 1.51 -19.60
N LEU A 178 -2.02 0.55 -20.15
CA LEU A 178 -0.79 0.08 -19.51
C LEU A 178 0.18 1.24 -19.22
N LYS A 179 0.26 2.21 -20.14
CA LYS A 179 1.08 3.42 -20.01
C LYS A 179 0.66 4.24 -18.78
N ASN A 180 -0.64 4.53 -18.65
CA ASN A 180 -1.15 5.33 -17.54
C ASN A 180 -1.04 4.59 -16.20
N PHE A 181 -1.25 3.27 -16.21
CA PHE A 181 -1.06 2.45 -15.02
C PHE A 181 0.42 2.43 -14.56
N GLN A 182 1.37 2.40 -15.49
CA GLN A 182 2.80 2.49 -15.16
C GLN A 182 3.14 3.85 -14.55
N VAL A 183 2.59 4.95 -15.08
CA VAL A 183 2.74 6.29 -14.50
C VAL A 183 2.13 6.35 -13.09
N LEU A 184 0.90 5.88 -12.93
CA LEU A 184 0.20 5.83 -11.66
C LEU A 184 1.04 5.09 -10.61
N ARG A 185 1.50 3.88 -10.94
CA ARG A 185 2.34 3.06 -10.06
C ARG A 185 3.66 3.73 -9.76
N ALA A 186 4.35 4.29 -10.75
CA ALA A 186 5.63 4.96 -10.56
C ALA A 186 5.52 6.17 -9.63
N ASN A 187 4.41 6.91 -9.67
CA ASN A 187 4.21 8.09 -8.86
C ASN A 187 3.74 7.76 -7.43
N ILE A 188 2.86 6.77 -7.27
CA ILE A 188 2.42 6.33 -5.94
C ILE A 188 3.55 5.56 -5.22
N ILE A 189 4.28 4.73 -5.98
CA ILE A 189 5.33 3.85 -5.49
C ILE A 189 6.64 4.17 -6.21
N PRO A 190 7.35 5.26 -5.85
CA PRO A 190 8.57 5.66 -6.53
C PRO A 190 9.70 4.63 -6.42
N THR A 191 9.70 3.79 -5.37
CA THR A 191 10.66 2.68 -5.23
C THR A 191 10.50 1.55 -6.25
N SER A 192 9.37 1.51 -6.97
CA SER A 192 9.14 0.57 -8.08
C SER A 192 9.86 0.99 -9.37
N ARG A 193 10.36 2.23 -9.45
CA ARG A 193 11.08 2.76 -10.62
C ARG A 193 12.42 2.07 -10.76
N LEU A 194 12.78 1.70 -11.98
CA LEU A 194 14.12 1.20 -12.29
C LEU A 194 15.17 2.28 -11.92
N PRO A 195 16.26 1.95 -11.22
CA PRO A 195 17.28 2.89 -10.80
C PRO A 195 18.18 3.29 -11.97
N ILE A 196 17.68 4.23 -12.78
CA ILE A 196 18.37 4.83 -13.92
C ILE A 196 18.47 6.34 -13.72
N PRO A 197 19.44 7.03 -14.36
CA PRO A 197 19.67 8.46 -14.17
C PRO A 197 18.42 9.32 -14.33
N GLU A 198 17.56 9.00 -15.32
CA GLU A 198 16.36 9.77 -15.67
C GLU A 198 15.21 9.59 -14.67
N GLN A 199 15.31 8.60 -13.77
CA GLN A 199 14.29 8.29 -12.76
C GLN A 199 14.91 8.19 -11.37
N ARG A 200 16.03 8.89 -11.17
CA ARG A 200 16.78 8.79 -9.94
C ARG A 200 16.12 9.54 -8.79
N ASP A 201 15.49 10.67 -9.10
CA ASP A 201 14.74 11.44 -8.13
C ASP A 201 13.41 10.75 -7.81
N LEU A 202 13.26 10.34 -6.56
CA LEU A 202 12.05 9.68 -6.08
C LEU A 202 10.93 10.67 -5.75
N MET A 203 11.27 11.96 -5.64
CA MET A 203 10.33 13.05 -5.37
C MET A 203 9.74 13.63 -6.67
N GLU A 204 10.37 13.35 -7.81
CA GLU A 204 9.87 13.72 -9.13
C GLU A 204 8.58 12.94 -9.46
N TYR A 205 7.58 13.64 -10.00
CA TYR A 205 6.38 13.04 -10.58
C TYR A 205 6.51 12.95 -12.10
N PHE A 206 5.98 11.86 -12.65
CA PHE A 206 5.98 11.58 -14.07
C PHE A 206 4.59 11.76 -14.68
N THR A 207 4.54 12.17 -15.95
CA THR A 207 3.33 12.24 -16.76
C THR A 207 3.36 11.17 -17.85
N PRO A 208 2.24 10.85 -18.52
CA PRO A 208 2.19 9.89 -19.62
C PRO A 208 3.14 10.17 -20.77
N GLU A 209 3.62 11.38 -20.99
CA GLU A 209 4.56 11.70 -22.07
C GLU A 209 5.95 11.09 -21.83
N LYS A 210 6.32 10.90 -20.56
CA LYS A 210 7.62 10.31 -20.19
C LYS A 210 7.60 8.80 -20.32
N ARG A 211 8.72 8.24 -20.82
CA ARG A 211 8.92 6.79 -20.88
C ARG A 211 9.37 6.28 -19.52
N ILE A 212 8.46 5.62 -18.82
CA ILE A 212 8.75 5.05 -17.50
C ILE A 212 9.27 3.62 -17.63
N LYS A 213 10.29 3.28 -16.84
CA LYS A 213 10.79 1.92 -16.65
C LYS A 213 10.60 1.52 -15.19
N LEU A 214 9.88 0.43 -14.98
CA LEU A 214 9.66 -0.16 -13.66
C LEU A 214 10.54 -1.38 -13.47
N LEU A 215 10.81 -1.71 -12.21
CA LEU A 215 11.31 -3.02 -11.81
C LEU A 215 10.29 -4.09 -12.23
N ASP A 216 10.79 -5.27 -12.59
CA ASP A 216 9.92 -6.43 -12.60
C ASP A 216 9.51 -6.79 -11.17
N GLU A 217 8.45 -7.59 -11.05
CA GLU A 217 7.84 -7.89 -9.75
C GLU A 217 8.75 -8.72 -8.85
N GLN A 218 9.59 -9.60 -9.42
CA GLN A 218 10.53 -10.38 -8.63
C GLN A 218 11.63 -9.48 -8.05
N GLN A 219 12.14 -8.54 -8.87
CA GLN A 219 13.10 -7.55 -8.43
C GLN A 219 12.54 -6.65 -7.32
N GLU A 220 11.30 -6.16 -7.48
CA GLU A 220 10.66 -5.33 -6.46
C GLU A 220 10.37 -6.11 -5.18
N LYS A 221 9.80 -7.33 -5.28
CA LYS A 221 9.54 -8.20 -4.13
C LYS A 221 10.85 -8.47 -3.36
N LEU A 222 11.91 -8.85 -4.07
CA LEU A 222 13.24 -9.06 -3.48
C LEU A 222 13.78 -7.78 -2.81
N ALA A 223 13.63 -6.62 -3.44
CA ALA A 223 14.06 -5.35 -2.84
C ALA A 223 13.28 -4.97 -1.57
N ARG A 224 12.05 -5.46 -1.38
CA ARG A 224 11.20 -5.15 -0.21
C ARG A 224 11.36 -6.18 0.91
N GLU A 225 11.46 -7.46 0.57
CA GLU A 225 11.24 -8.56 1.52
C GLU A 225 12.50 -9.29 2.00
N LEU A 226 13.71 -8.84 1.63
CA LEU A 226 14.95 -9.47 2.11
C LEU A 226 15.04 -9.63 3.65
N GLY A 227 14.23 -8.85 4.39
CA GLY A 227 14.11 -8.94 5.84
C GLY A 227 15.40 -8.53 6.55
N GLU A 228 15.55 -9.00 7.79
CA GLU A 228 16.75 -8.81 8.60
C GLU A 228 17.76 -9.95 8.44
N GLY A 229 19.01 -9.67 8.84
CA GLY A 229 20.12 -10.63 8.82
C GLY A 229 20.87 -10.68 7.49
N HIS A 230 21.76 -11.67 7.36
CA HIS A 230 22.61 -11.83 6.19
C HIS A 230 21.86 -12.52 5.05
N ARG A 231 22.03 -12.01 3.82
CA ARG A 231 21.41 -12.56 2.60
C ARG A 231 22.42 -12.61 1.48
N LEU A 232 22.37 -13.68 0.69
CA LEU A 232 23.16 -13.85 -0.52
C LEU A 232 22.20 -13.89 -1.72
N ILE A 233 22.42 -13.01 -2.68
CA ILE A 233 21.64 -12.94 -3.92
C ILE A 233 22.54 -13.43 -5.06
N PHE A 234 22.22 -14.60 -5.61
CA PHE A 234 22.91 -15.18 -6.75
C PHE A 234 22.29 -14.72 -8.07
N GLY A 235 23.11 -14.66 -9.11
CA GLY A 235 22.64 -14.40 -10.46
C GLY A 235 23.80 -14.29 -11.43
N VAL A 236 23.56 -14.62 -12.70
CA VAL A 236 24.54 -14.50 -13.78
C VAL A 236 24.91 -13.03 -14.09
N ALA A 237 25.94 -12.80 -14.88
CA ALA A 237 26.23 -11.45 -15.38
C ALA A 237 25.00 -10.87 -16.09
N GLY A 238 24.71 -9.58 -15.87
CA GLY A 238 23.54 -8.92 -16.45
C GLY A 238 22.19 -9.22 -15.78
N SER A 239 22.12 -10.08 -14.75
CA SER A 239 20.86 -10.46 -14.08
C SER A 239 20.21 -9.38 -13.21
N GLY A 240 20.68 -8.13 -13.25
CA GLY A 240 20.09 -7.04 -12.45
C GLY A 240 20.47 -6.99 -10.96
N LYS A 241 21.52 -7.70 -10.51
CA LYS A 241 21.96 -7.67 -9.09
C LYS A 241 22.19 -6.24 -8.55
N THR A 242 22.88 -5.41 -9.32
CA THR A 242 23.13 -4.00 -8.96
C THR A 242 21.82 -3.19 -8.91
N VAL A 243 20.87 -3.49 -9.80
CA VAL A 243 19.54 -2.85 -9.80
C VAL A 243 18.79 -3.18 -8.52
N VAL A 244 18.73 -4.46 -8.13
CA VAL A 244 18.08 -4.90 -6.88
C VAL A 244 18.76 -4.30 -5.65
N LEU A 245 20.10 -4.25 -5.62
CA LEU A 245 20.85 -3.63 -4.52
C LEU A 245 20.45 -2.16 -4.31
N ILE A 246 20.32 -1.40 -5.39
CA ILE A 246 20.00 0.03 -5.33
C ILE A 246 18.52 0.23 -5.01
N ALA A 247 17.63 -0.58 -5.59
CA ALA A 247 16.22 -0.60 -5.23
C ALA A 247 16.03 -0.89 -3.75
N ARG A 248 16.78 -1.85 -3.18
CA ARG A 248 16.79 -2.17 -1.75
C ARG A 248 17.27 -0.98 -0.92
N ALA A 249 18.38 -0.35 -1.32
CA ALA A 249 18.91 0.81 -0.60
C ALA A 249 17.92 1.97 -0.56
N ARG A 250 17.30 2.30 -1.70
CA ARG A 250 16.23 3.32 -1.79
C ARG A 250 15.03 2.98 -0.91
N HIS A 251 14.58 1.73 -0.95
CA HIS A 251 13.46 1.27 -0.13
C HIS A 251 13.77 1.40 1.37
N LEU A 252 14.97 0.97 1.80
CA LEU A 252 15.40 1.08 3.19
C LEU A 252 15.56 2.54 3.64
N ALA A 253 16.13 3.41 2.80
CA ALA A 253 16.28 4.83 3.10
C ALA A 253 14.93 5.52 3.33
N LEU A 254 13.93 5.24 2.49
CA LEU A 254 12.57 5.77 2.65
C LEU A 254 11.81 5.14 3.83
N LYS A 255 12.06 3.86 4.12
CA LYS A 255 11.41 3.17 5.25
C LYS A 255 12.00 3.59 6.59
N HIS A 256 13.29 3.90 6.62
CA HIS A 256 14.05 4.24 7.81
C HIS A 256 14.94 5.48 7.54
N PRO A 257 14.36 6.70 7.58
CA PRO A 257 15.10 7.93 7.28
C PRO A 257 16.35 8.16 8.15
N ASP A 258 16.36 7.62 9.37
CA ASP A 258 17.46 7.76 10.32
C ASP A 258 18.60 6.74 10.11
N TRP A 259 18.45 5.78 9.20
CA TRP A 259 19.45 4.74 8.99
C TRP A 259 20.64 5.24 8.16
N LYS A 260 21.85 4.85 8.57
CA LYS A 260 23.08 5.03 7.78
C LYS A 260 23.35 3.78 6.95
N ILE A 261 23.07 3.85 5.66
CA ILE A 261 23.20 2.71 4.74
C ILE A 261 24.58 2.76 4.06
N LEU A 262 25.40 1.72 4.28
CA LEU A 262 26.71 1.57 3.62
C LEU A 262 26.60 0.61 2.43
N ILE A 263 26.94 1.09 1.23
CA ILE A 263 27.07 0.26 0.03
C ILE A 263 28.56 0.13 -0.31
N LEU A 264 29.05 -1.11 -0.39
CA LEU A 264 30.42 -1.42 -0.79
C LEU A 264 30.43 -2.05 -2.19
N CYS A 265 31.44 -1.73 -2.98
CA CYS A 265 31.62 -2.26 -4.32
C CYS A 265 33.11 -2.35 -4.68
N TYR A 266 33.45 -3.19 -5.66
CA TYR A 266 34.83 -3.55 -5.98
C TYR A 266 35.73 -2.39 -6.44
N ASN A 267 35.22 -1.44 -7.22
CA ASN A 267 36.04 -0.37 -7.81
C ASN A 267 35.36 1.00 -7.84
N LYS A 268 36.15 2.06 -8.09
CA LYS A 268 35.70 3.46 -8.13
C LYS A 268 34.67 3.74 -9.24
N LEU A 269 34.76 3.08 -10.38
CA LEU A 269 33.81 3.27 -11.49
C LEU A 269 32.41 2.81 -11.10
N LEU A 270 32.29 1.62 -10.49
CA LEU A 270 31.03 1.10 -10.00
C LEU A 270 30.48 1.96 -8.86
N LYS A 271 31.34 2.45 -7.95
CA LYS A 271 30.95 3.40 -6.91
C LYS A 271 30.29 4.65 -7.52
N ASN A 272 30.94 5.27 -8.51
CA ASN A 272 30.43 6.49 -9.13
C ASN A 272 29.11 6.24 -9.87
N HIS A 273 28.99 5.09 -10.56
CA HIS A 273 27.75 4.70 -11.21
C HIS A 273 26.60 4.54 -10.20
N ILE A 274 26.82 3.76 -9.13
CA ILE A 274 25.83 3.56 -8.05
C ILE A 274 25.43 4.90 -7.42
N PHE A 275 26.41 5.74 -7.09
CA PHE A 275 26.16 7.05 -6.49
C PHE A 275 25.28 7.94 -7.38
N HIS A 276 25.53 7.95 -8.69
CA HIS A 276 24.78 8.77 -9.63
C HIS A 276 23.31 8.35 -9.77
N ILE A 277 23.02 7.04 -9.69
CA ILE A 277 21.66 6.51 -9.83
C ILE A 277 20.95 6.35 -8.47
N LEU A 278 21.64 6.28 -7.33
CA LEU A 278 20.98 6.18 -6.03
C LEU A 278 20.12 7.42 -5.74
N ASN A 279 20.59 8.60 -6.17
CA ASN A 279 20.07 9.92 -5.79
C ASN A 279 20.01 10.08 -4.26
N PRO A 280 21.18 10.06 -3.59
CA PRO A 280 21.28 10.08 -2.13
C PRO A 280 20.72 11.37 -1.51
#